data_AF-A0A1I5TTH8-F1
#
_entry.id   AF-A0A1I5TTH8-F1
#
_cell.length_a   1.000
_cell.length_b   1.000
_cell.length_c   1.000
_cell.angle_alpha   90.00
_cell.angle_beta   90.00
_cell.angle_gamma   90.00
#
_symmetry.space_group_name_H-M   'P 1'
#
loop_
_entity.id
_entity.type
_entity.pdbx_description
1 polymer ?
#
loop_
_entity_poly.entity_id
_entity_poly.type
_entity_poly.pdbx_seq_one_letter_code
_entity_poly.pdbx_strand_id
1 'polypeptide(L)'
;MRARGKVTAAAGAVAVAAVSAAWPARAEDRWVLVAREGFDRPLRVDGAAWRLDPQGPRSPWHVDAFDDDGEAWKKISGRRFQRRLDTLNVFRKRVAFGRKGWLTAEVAAVDKDRDGRPDSRPGVSRASLPGGQRVARISEPSWDAGVLIRPTRPLPRHYRVEMTLRGIDFGGKRHGTFDYNGRHNGYTREPCKTRYPWTFQGAIPGKKRCQYPDVTRENGFYYLTILDYATPAPHGNPGIHFRRKVIMDGYYSDDARWKNAATCNPKTRRMYRTFDGTFNGVNALFPRGDRFREAANNNISNEYYAKTACGNASMDQRYGPGGKFEGHLTSAEIRPELLPKAAYRFAIERDRTGYTLEMSGPFLHSGQRTLRVHHDFVENGRPIWHYNQTPGEYDGRFDRRLVHKGPAGTYTTEHAWPKGSAYPDSFIIGDPHLNYYEGEAYVDDIRLYVPGGEK
;
A
#
# COMPACT_ATOMS: atom_id res chain seq x y z
N MET A 1 20.81 -53.61 56.85
CA MET A 1 21.12 -53.80 55.42
C MET A 1 19.98 -53.25 54.57
N ARG A 2 20.32 -52.48 53.52
CA ARG A 2 19.50 -52.01 52.38
C ARG A 2 18.41 -50.95 52.66
N ALA A 3 18.85 -49.69 52.68
CA ALA A 3 17.99 -48.54 52.40
C ALA A 3 17.73 -48.42 50.89
N ARG A 4 16.45 -48.25 50.51
CA ARG A 4 16.00 -48.04 49.13
C ARG A 4 16.13 -46.56 48.77
N GLY A 5 17.06 -46.23 47.88
CA GLY A 5 17.14 -44.91 47.24
C GLY A 5 16.16 -44.80 46.07
N LYS A 6 15.29 -43.80 46.10
CA LYS A 6 14.46 -43.38 44.96
C LYS A 6 15.32 -42.56 44.00
N VAL A 7 15.43 -42.98 42.75
CA VAL A 7 16.03 -42.18 41.66
C VAL A 7 14.91 -41.38 41.00
N THR A 8 14.93 -40.07 41.18
CA THR A 8 14.13 -39.12 40.39
C THR A 8 14.92 -38.73 39.15
N ALA A 9 14.43 -39.12 37.97
CA ALA A 9 14.95 -38.66 36.70
C ALA A 9 14.46 -37.24 36.41
N ALA A 10 15.38 -36.27 36.39
CA ALA A 10 15.12 -34.93 35.91
C ALA A 10 15.30 -34.91 34.38
N ALA A 11 14.20 -34.67 33.64
CA ALA A 11 14.24 -34.43 32.22
C ALA A 11 14.77 -33.00 31.97
N GLY A 12 16.04 -32.88 31.58
CA GLY A 12 16.63 -31.64 31.11
C GLY A 12 16.12 -31.30 29.71
N ALA A 13 15.43 -30.17 29.57
CA ALA A 13 15.05 -29.62 28.28
C ALA A 13 16.28 -29.04 27.59
N VAL A 14 16.71 -29.65 26.49
CA VAL A 14 17.77 -29.12 25.63
C VAL A 14 17.17 -28.03 24.75
N ALA A 15 17.54 -26.78 25.01
CA ALA A 15 17.24 -25.66 24.12
C ALA A 15 18.05 -25.81 22.83
N VAL A 16 17.40 -26.18 21.73
CA VAL A 16 18.03 -26.22 20.40
C VAL A 16 18.13 -24.79 19.89
N ALA A 17 19.32 -24.21 19.97
CA ALA A 17 19.66 -22.97 19.29
C ALA A 17 19.66 -23.22 17.78
N ALA A 18 18.67 -22.67 17.07
CA ALA A 18 18.60 -22.72 15.62
C ALA A 18 19.67 -21.79 15.02
N VAL A 19 20.80 -22.37 14.62
CA VAL A 19 21.82 -21.69 13.81
C VAL A 19 21.24 -21.47 12.42
N SER A 20 20.85 -20.22 12.12
CA SER A 20 20.46 -19.82 10.77
C SER A 20 21.72 -19.68 9.92
N ALA A 21 21.86 -20.52 8.90
CA ALA A 21 22.88 -20.37 7.88
C ALA A 21 22.62 -19.06 7.10
N ALA A 22 23.36 -18.01 7.46
CA ALA A 22 23.36 -16.74 6.75
C ALA A 22 24.16 -16.89 5.45
N TRP A 23 23.53 -16.61 4.32
CA TRP A 23 24.25 -16.27 3.09
C TRP A 23 25.07 -15.00 3.32
N PRO A 24 26.25 -14.85 2.69
CA PRO A 24 27.19 -13.78 3.04
C PRO A 24 26.57 -12.42 2.70
N ALA A 25 26.30 -11.64 3.75
CA ALA A 25 26.00 -10.22 3.64
C ALA A 25 27.25 -9.53 3.07
N ARG A 26 27.12 -9.04 1.83
CA ARG A 26 28.05 -8.05 1.27
C ARG A 26 28.10 -6.87 2.26
N ALA A 27 29.29 -6.38 2.60
CA ALA A 27 29.49 -5.31 3.58
C ALA A 27 28.54 -4.13 3.29
N GLU A 28 27.45 -4.05 4.05
CA GLU A 28 26.43 -3.02 3.90
C GLU A 28 27.01 -1.69 4.40
N ASP A 29 26.80 -0.62 3.62
CA ASP A 29 26.83 0.74 4.14
C ASP A 29 25.96 0.75 5.41
N ARG A 30 26.56 0.90 6.59
CA ARG A 30 25.82 0.80 7.85
C ARG A 30 24.71 1.85 7.87
N TRP A 31 23.45 1.41 7.77
CA TRP A 31 22.27 2.25 7.94
C TRP A 31 22.26 2.88 9.34
N VAL A 32 22.20 4.21 9.41
CA VAL A 32 22.15 5.00 10.64
C VAL A 32 20.73 5.49 10.87
N LEU A 33 20.16 5.19 12.04
CA LEU A 33 18.83 5.65 12.43
C LEU A 33 18.81 7.18 12.61
N VAL A 34 17.99 7.88 11.82
CA VAL A 34 17.86 9.34 11.88
C VAL A 34 16.51 9.80 12.41
N ALA A 35 15.46 8.97 12.28
CA ALA A 35 14.16 9.23 12.88
C ALA A 35 13.45 7.95 13.31
N ARG A 36 12.68 8.05 14.38
CA ARG A 36 11.82 6.97 14.90
C ARG A 36 10.55 7.58 15.50
N GLU A 37 9.43 6.94 15.24
CA GLU A 37 8.17 7.16 15.95
C GLU A 37 7.71 5.83 16.54
N GLY A 38 7.42 5.81 17.85
CA GLY A 38 6.91 4.64 18.58
C GLY A 38 5.54 4.88 19.24
N PHE A 39 4.92 6.02 18.97
CA PHE A 39 3.58 6.41 19.44
C PHE A 39 3.42 6.54 20.97
N ASP A 40 4.53 6.73 21.68
CA ASP A 40 4.53 7.04 23.12
C ASP A 40 3.94 8.43 23.41
N ARG A 41 4.03 9.34 22.43
CA ARG A 41 3.52 10.71 22.54
C ARG A 41 2.04 10.80 22.16
N PRO A 42 1.29 11.77 22.70
CA PRO A 42 -0.09 11.99 22.28
C PRO A 42 -0.21 12.27 20.78
N LEU A 43 -1.10 11.55 20.10
CA LEU A 43 -1.52 11.83 18.73
C LEU A 43 -2.76 12.73 18.78
N ARG A 44 -2.71 13.87 18.10
CA ARG A 44 -3.80 14.87 18.07
C ARG A 44 -4.56 14.91 16.74
N VAL A 45 -4.41 13.87 15.92
CA VAL A 45 -4.98 13.82 14.56
C VAL A 45 -6.51 13.84 14.60
N ASP A 46 -7.11 13.00 15.43
CA ASP A 46 -8.57 12.89 15.52
C ASP A 46 -9.22 14.18 16.02
N GLY A 47 -8.56 14.88 16.94
CA GLY A 47 -9.01 16.16 17.48
C GLY A 47 -8.75 17.38 16.57
N ALA A 48 -8.02 17.22 15.46
CA ALA A 48 -7.81 18.32 14.52
C ALA A 48 -9.10 18.63 13.76
N ALA A 49 -9.34 19.92 13.52
CA ALA A 49 -10.50 20.39 12.78
C ALA A 49 -10.48 19.90 11.33
N TRP A 50 -11.65 19.49 10.85
CA TRP A 50 -11.86 19.22 9.43
C TRP A 50 -11.74 20.51 8.61
N ARG A 51 -11.13 20.40 7.43
CA ARG A 51 -11.09 21.47 6.45
C ARG A 51 -11.77 20.97 5.18
N LEU A 52 -12.69 21.76 4.65
CA LEU A 52 -13.22 21.51 3.32
C LEU A 52 -12.06 21.63 2.32
N ASP A 53 -11.88 20.62 1.48
CA ASP A 53 -10.97 20.70 0.35
C ASP A 53 -11.58 21.64 -0.71
N PRO A 54 -10.95 22.79 -1.02
CA PRO A 54 -11.46 23.68 -2.06
C PRO A 54 -11.33 23.08 -3.47
N GLN A 55 -10.56 21.99 -3.61
CA GLN A 55 -10.15 21.38 -4.86
C GLN A 55 -9.41 22.35 -5.81
N GLY A 56 -8.97 21.84 -6.95
CA GLY A 56 -8.25 22.61 -7.94
C GLY A 56 -6.84 23.05 -7.52
N PRO A 57 -6.16 23.86 -8.36
CA PRO A 57 -4.71 24.11 -8.23
C PRO A 57 -4.25 24.83 -6.96
N ARG A 58 -5.18 25.44 -6.21
CA ARG A 58 -4.86 26.11 -4.94
C ARG A 58 -5.09 25.22 -3.72
N SER A 59 -5.63 24.01 -3.91
CA SER A 59 -5.81 23.06 -2.82
C SER A 59 -4.43 22.67 -2.26
N PRO A 60 -4.26 22.63 -0.92
CA PRO A 60 -3.06 22.08 -0.30
C PRO A 60 -2.80 20.60 -0.61
N TRP A 61 -3.81 19.93 -1.17
CA TRP A 61 -3.77 18.53 -1.59
C TRP A 61 -3.66 18.39 -3.11
N HIS A 62 -3.52 19.49 -3.85
CA HIS A 62 -3.40 19.41 -5.29
C HIS A 62 -2.16 18.62 -5.72
N VAL A 63 -2.32 17.71 -6.67
CA VAL A 63 -1.21 16.95 -7.27
C VAL A 63 -0.99 17.36 -8.73
N ASP A 64 -1.90 16.98 -9.63
CA ASP A 64 -1.79 17.22 -11.07
C ASP A 64 -3.10 16.90 -11.83
N ALA A 65 -3.02 16.62 -13.12
CA ALA A 65 -4.15 16.27 -13.99
C ALA A 65 -4.94 15.01 -13.57
N PHE A 66 -4.38 14.12 -12.74
CA PHE A 66 -5.04 12.91 -12.23
C PHE A 66 -5.48 13.01 -10.76
N ASP A 67 -5.39 14.19 -10.16
CA ASP A 67 -5.96 14.51 -8.84
C ASP A 67 -7.50 14.42 -8.84
N ASP A 68 -8.17 14.56 -7.70
CA ASP A 68 -9.61 14.31 -7.50
C ASP A 68 -10.50 15.06 -8.50
N ASP A 69 -10.15 16.30 -8.86
CA ASP A 69 -10.79 17.14 -9.87
C ASP A 69 -9.88 17.50 -11.05
N GLY A 70 -8.82 16.72 -11.25
CA GLY A 70 -7.80 16.96 -12.26
C GLY A 70 -8.33 17.11 -13.69
N GLU A 71 -7.55 17.78 -14.53
CA GLU A 71 -7.90 18.06 -15.93
C GLU A 71 -8.23 16.78 -16.71
N ALA A 72 -7.54 15.66 -16.45
CA ALA A 72 -7.77 14.41 -17.16
C ALA A 72 -9.23 13.98 -17.02
N TRP A 73 -9.81 14.08 -15.83
CA TRP A 73 -11.21 13.72 -15.58
C TRP A 73 -12.18 14.64 -16.31
N LYS A 74 -11.90 15.95 -16.29
CA LYS A 74 -12.68 16.98 -17.00
C LYS A 74 -12.68 16.72 -18.51
N LYS A 75 -11.57 16.27 -19.09
CA LYS A 75 -11.43 15.99 -20.54
C LYS A 75 -12.05 14.64 -20.94
N ILE A 76 -11.81 13.57 -20.20
CA ILE A 76 -12.31 12.23 -20.57
C ILE A 76 -13.82 12.06 -20.27
N SER A 77 -14.35 12.81 -19.30
CA SER A 77 -15.76 12.74 -18.88
C SER A 77 -16.60 13.98 -19.21
N GLY A 78 -15.98 15.07 -19.64
CA GLY A 78 -16.64 16.35 -19.86
C GLY A 78 -17.28 16.90 -18.58
N ARG A 79 -18.34 17.71 -18.74
CA ARG A 79 -19.13 18.25 -17.61
C ARG A 79 -19.76 17.17 -16.71
N ARG A 80 -19.79 15.89 -17.13
CA ARG A 80 -20.41 14.81 -16.35
C ARG A 80 -19.66 14.57 -15.04
N PHE A 81 -18.32 14.59 -15.07
CA PHE A 81 -17.52 14.34 -13.87
C PHE A 81 -17.66 15.48 -12.86
N GLN A 82 -17.61 16.74 -13.32
CA GLN A 82 -17.86 17.89 -12.47
C GLN A 82 -19.23 17.78 -11.78
N ARG A 83 -20.30 17.46 -12.54
CA ARG A 83 -21.64 17.23 -11.95
C ARG A 83 -21.69 16.11 -10.92
N ARG A 84 -20.74 15.16 -10.92
CA ARG A 84 -20.64 14.10 -9.88
C ARG A 84 -19.86 14.58 -8.67
N LEU A 85 -18.79 15.34 -8.87
CA LEU A 85 -18.06 15.99 -7.77
C LEU A 85 -18.92 17.03 -7.06
N ASP A 86 -19.74 17.79 -7.80
CA ASP A 86 -20.66 18.79 -7.23
C ASP A 86 -21.72 18.20 -6.29
N THR A 87 -21.90 16.86 -6.28
CA THR A 87 -22.83 16.18 -5.36
C THR A 87 -22.19 15.79 -4.03
N LEU A 88 -20.90 16.06 -3.81
CA LEU A 88 -20.21 15.72 -2.58
C LEU A 88 -19.25 16.82 -2.16
N ASN A 89 -18.82 16.78 -0.91
CA ASN A 89 -17.64 17.50 -0.44
C ASN A 89 -16.58 16.47 0.00
N VAL A 90 -15.32 16.88 -0.02
CA VAL A 90 -14.22 16.12 0.59
C VAL A 90 -13.67 16.97 1.73
N PHE A 91 -13.70 16.43 2.95
CA PHE A 91 -13.08 17.05 4.11
C PHE A 91 -11.76 16.38 4.41
N ARG A 92 -10.77 17.16 4.82
CA ARG A 92 -9.41 16.69 5.03
C ARG A 92 -8.82 17.19 6.35
N LYS A 93 -7.89 16.41 6.89
CA LYS A 93 -6.98 16.80 7.97
C LYS A 93 -5.54 16.51 7.54
N ARG A 94 -4.65 17.45 7.86
CA ARG A 94 -3.21 17.31 7.71
C ARG A 94 -2.57 17.65 9.04
N VAL A 95 -1.96 16.67 9.70
CA VAL A 95 -1.43 16.84 11.05
C VAL A 95 -0.02 16.28 11.13
N ALA A 96 0.96 17.16 11.33
CA ALA A 96 2.34 16.76 11.58
C ALA A 96 2.48 16.20 13.00
N PHE A 97 3.25 15.12 13.15
CA PHE A 97 3.50 14.48 14.43
C PHE A 97 4.89 13.82 14.48
N GLY A 98 5.20 13.27 15.65
CA GLY A 98 6.49 12.69 15.99
C GLY A 98 7.59 13.72 16.25
N ARG A 99 8.79 13.24 16.55
CA ARG A 99 9.90 14.12 16.93
C ARG A 99 10.22 15.11 15.79
N LYS A 100 10.17 16.41 16.08
CA LYS A 100 10.34 17.49 15.08
C LYS A 100 9.31 17.46 13.94
N GLY A 101 8.15 16.80 14.13
CA GLY A 101 7.10 16.76 13.11
C GLY A 101 7.52 16.02 11.84
N TRP A 102 8.39 15.00 11.93
CA TRP A 102 8.95 14.32 10.76
C TRP A 102 7.93 13.45 10.00
N LEU A 103 6.80 13.10 10.63
CA LEU A 103 5.67 12.41 10.03
C LEU A 103 4.47 13.34 9.89
N THR A 104 3.61 13.06 8.92
CA THR A 104 2.30 13.69 8.75
C THR A 104 1.24 12.62 8.59
N ALA A 105 0.14 12.78 9.32
CA ALA A 105 -1.09 12.04 9.09
C ALA A 105 -1.95 12.84 8.12
N GLU A 106 -2.41 12.18 7.06
CA GLU A 106 -3.35 12.71 6.08
C GLU A 106 -4.63 11.89 6.19
N VAL A 107 -5.73 12.59 6.42
CA VAL A 107 -7.04 11.98 6.62
C VAL A 107 -8.01 12.67 5.68
N ALA A 108 -8.86 11.90 5.03
CA ALA A 108 -9.94 12.43 4.22
C ALA A 108 -11.23 11.66 4.50
N ALA A 109 -12.36 12.35 4.35
CA ALA A 109 -13.69 11.76 4.45
C ALA A 109 -14.64 12.51 3.51
N VAL A 110 -15.51 11.75 2.85
CA VAL A 110 -16.55 12.31 1.98
C VAL A 110 -17.76 12.74 2.81
N ASP A 111 -18.35 13.86 2.41
CA ASP A 111 -19.67 14.36 2.81
C ASP A 111 -20.56 14.19 1.56
N LYS A 112 -21.42 13.16 1.56
CA LYS A 112 -22.14 12.69 0.37
C LYS A 112 -23.40 13.49 0.08
N ASP A 113 -23.96 14.17 1.07
CA ASP A 113 -25.20 14.95 0.96
C ASP A 113 -24.96 16.47 1.03
N ARG A 114 -23.72 16.89 1.30
CA ARG A 114 -23.25 18.27 1.36
C ARG A 114 -23.84 19.06 2.52
N ASP A 115 -24.12 18.39 3.65
CA ASP A 115 -24.60 19.06 4.86
C ASP A 115 -23.52 19.90 5.58
N GLY A 116 -22.27 19.82 5.11
CA GLY A 116 -21.13 20.57 5.63
C GLY A 116 -20.31 19.80 6.66
N ARG A 117 -20.52 18.49 6.81
CA ARG A 117 -19.78 17.62 7.74
C ARG A 117 -19.45 16.29 7.06
N PRO A 118 -18.26 15.72 7.31
CA PRO A 118 -17.96 14.38 6.78
C PRO A 118 -18.86 13.30 7.39
N ASP A 119 -19.29 12.35 6.55
CA ASP A 119 -20.23 11.28 6.91
C ASP A 119 -19.61 10.20 7.80
N SER A 120 -18.28 10.16 7.85
CA SER A 120 -17.50 9.21 8.63
C SER A 120 -16.42 9.93 9.44
N ARG A 121 -15.87 9.23 10.44
CA ARG A 121 -14.82 9.77 11.33
C ARG A 121 -13.55 8.93 11.25
N PRO A 122 -12.88 8.86 10.08
CA PRO A 122 -11.59 8.20 9.96
C PRO A 122 -10.53 8.99 10.72
N GLY A 123 -9.43 8.32 11.09
CA GLY A 123 -8.41 8.96 11.89
C GLY A 123 -7.21 8.09 12.26
N VAL A 124 -6.28 8.74 12.97
CA VAL A 124 -5.08 8.11 13.54
C VAL A 124 -5.00 8.49 15.01
N SER A 125 -5.31 7.52 15.87
CA SER A 125 -5.28 7.69 17.31
C SER A 125 -4.21 6.81 17.96
N ARG A 126 -3.86 7.14 19.20
CA ARG A 126 -3.04 6.25 20.02
C ARG A 126 -3.95 5.18 20.62
N ALA A 127 -3.57 3.92 20.48
CA ALA A 127 -4.20 2.79 21.16
C ALA A 127 -3.21 2.08 22.08
N SER A 128 -3.74 1.18 22.92
CA SER A 128 -2.95 0.26 23.73
C SER A 128 -3.26 -1.16 23.35
N LEU A 129 -2.22 -1.94 23.07
CA LEU A 129 -2.33 -3.39 22.91
C LEU A 129 -2.40 -4.07 24.29
N PRO A 130 -2.83 -5.35 24.36
CA PRO A 130 -2.65 -6.17 25.56
C PRO A 130 -1.20 -6.11 26.05
N GLY A 131 -0.99 -5.84 27.34
CA GLY A 131 0.34 -5.60 27.91
C GLY A 131 0.78 -4.13 27.94
N GLY A 132 -0.07 -3.19 27.51
CA GLY A 132 0.14 -1.75 27.70
C GLY A 132 0.99 -1.07 26.61
N GLN A 133 1.55 -1.82 25.67
CA GLN A 133 2.30 -1.29 24.53
C GLN A 133 1.45 -0.29 23.75
N ARG A 134 2.01 0.90 23.48
CA ARG A 134 1.36 1.96 22.70
C ARG A 134 1.61 1.74 21.21
N VAL A 135 0.58 2.00 20.42
CA VAL A 135 0.59 1.88 18.96
C VAL A 135 -0.25 3.00 18.35
N ALA A 136 -0.04 3.32 17.07
CA ALA A 136 -1.03 4.06 16.29
C ALA A 136 -2.11 3.10 15.80
N ARG A 137 -3.38 3.46 16.03
CA ARG A 137 -4.54 2.86 15.39
C ARG A 137 -4.93 3.74 14.20
N ILE A 138 -4.78 3.21 13.01
CA ILE A 138 -5.40 3.72 11.79
C ILE A 138 -6.82 3.15 11.77
N SER A 139 -7.82 4.02 11.75
CA SER A 139 -9.23 3.61 11.74
C SER A 139 -9.94 4.26 10.57
N GLU A 140 -10.56 3.43 9.76
CA GLU A 140 -11.26 3.82 8.55
C GLU A 140 -12.63 3.14 8.51
N PRO A 141 -13.66 3.76 9.13
CA PRO A 141 -14.95 3.12 9.33
C PRO A 141 -15.83 3.10 8.06
N SER A 142 -15.37 3.67 6.94
CA SER A 142 -16.11 3.75 5.69
C SER A 142 -15.17 3.73 4.49
N TRP A 143 -15.59 3.11 3.40
CA TRP A 143 -14.88 2.96 2.12
C TRP A 143 -14.67 4.26 1.34
N ASP A 144 -15.40 5.31 1.70
CA ASP A 144 -15.33 6.65 1.11
C ASP A 144 -14.58 7.64 2.01
N ALA A 145 -13.56 7.12 2.68
CA ALA A 145 -12.59 7.84 3.46
C ALA A 145 -11.19 7.54 2.92
N GLY A 146 -10.16 8.01 3.62
CA GLY A 146 -8.81 7.53 3.44
C GLY A 146 -7.94 8.00 4.59
N VAL A 147 -7.05 7.14 5.05
CA VAL A 147 -6.11 7.45 6.13
C VAL A 147 -4.72 6.95 5.77
N LEU A 148 -3.75 7.86 5.71
CA LEU A 148 -2.35 7.48 5.55
C LEU A 148 -1.42 8.24 6.48
N ILE A 149 -0.31 7.59 6.81
CA ILE A 149 0.87 8.19 7.42
C ILE A 149 1.96 8.29 6.35
N ARG A 150 2.57 9.47 6.23
CA ARG A 150 3.67 9.75 5.30
C ARG A 150 4.79 10.55 6.00
N PRO A 151 6.00 10.66 5.43
CA PRO A 151 6.96 11.63 5.94
C PRO A 151 6.49 13.05 5.64
N THR A 152 6.86 14.00 6.48
CA THR A 152 6.53 15.43 6.31
C THR A 152 7.32 16.07 5.17
N ARG A 153 8.54 15.54 4.92
CA ARG A 153 9.42 15.95 3.83
C ARG A 153 9.72 14.73 2.95
N PRO A 154 10.05 14.93 1.66
CA PRO A 154 10.61 13.86 0.82
C PRO A 154 11.73 13.10 1.51
N LEU A 155 11.82 11.82 1.20
CA LEU A 155 12.90 10.96 1.65
C LEU A 155 14.24 11.42 1.03
N PRO A 156 15.36 11.18 1.74
CA PRO A 156 16.68 11.49 1.20
C PRO A 156 17.01 10.59 0.00
N ARG A 157 18.15 10.86 -0.65
CA ARG A 157 18.57 10.14 -1.86
C ARG A 157 18.70 8.63 -1.64
N HIS A 158 19.28 8.25 -0.50
CA HIS A 158 19.38 6.87 -0.07
C HIS A 158 18.75 6.73 1.30
N TYR A 159 17.95 5.71 1.48
CA TYR A 159 17.22 5.52 2.73
C TYR A 159 16.87 4.06 2.94
N ARG A 160 16.61 3.74 4.21
CA ARG A 160 15.78 2.60 4.62
C ARG A 160 14.63 3.13 5.46
N VAL A 161 13.40 2.78 5.11
CA VAL A 161 12.23 3.00 5.96
C VAL A 161 11.71 1.66 6.44
N GLU A 162 11.37 1.57 7.72
CA GLU A 162 10.75 0.38 8.33
C GLU A 162 9.42 0.75 8.99
N MET A 163 8.46 -0.17 8.93
CA MET A 163 7.18 -0.12 9.64
C MET A 163 6.90 -1.47 10.31
N THR A 164 6.50 -1.45 11.58
CA THR A 164 6.08 -2.67 12.32
C THR A 164 4.56 -2.71 12.49
N LEU A 165 3.91 -3.72 11.92
CA LEU A 165 2.47 -3.99 12.01
C LEU A 165 2.15 -4.93 13.18
N ARG A 166 1.11 -4.59 13.96
CA ARG A 166 0.63 -5.35 15.13
C ARG A 166 -0.85 -5.68 15.10
N GLY A 167 -1.58 -5.28 14.07
CA GLY A 167 -2.98 -5.63 13.91
C GLY A 167 -3.47 -5.15 12.56
N ILE A 168 -4.36 -5.91 11.93
CA ILE A 168 -4.97 -5.54 10.66
C ILE A 168 -6.34 -6.20 10.52
N ASP A 169 -7.33 -5.39 10.17
CA ASP A 169 -8.67 -5.79 9.79
C ASP A 169 -9.17 -4.94 8.62
N PHE A 170 -8.41 -4.98 7.52
CA PHE A 170 -8.76 -4.40 6.22
C PHE A 170 -9.18 -5.51 5.23
N GLY A 171 -9.82 -6.58 5.71
CA GLY A 171 -10.25 -7.73 4.89
C GLY A 171 -9.34 -8.95 4.91
N GLY A 172 -9.50 -9.79 3.88
CA GLY A 172 -8.96 -11.14 3.79
C GLY A 172 -9.81 -12.15 4.58
N LYS A 173 -9.57 -13.46 4.41
CA LYS A 173 -10.35 -14.46 5.14
C LYS A 173 -10.00 -14.46 6.62
N ARG A 174 -10.99 -14.74 7.46
CA ARG A 174 -10.83 -15.14 8.87
C ARG A 174 -11.45 -16.52 9.02
N HIS A 175 -10.71 -17.46 9.60
CA HIS A 175 -11.17 -18.84 9.77
C HIS A 175 -11.72 -19.48 8.47
N GLY A 176 -11.11 -19.17 7.32
CA GLY A 176 -11.47 -19.73 6.02
C GLY A 176 -12.60 -19.03 5.26
N THR A 177 -13.22 -18.00 5.83
CA THR A 177 -14.34 -17.25 5.21
C THR A 177 -14.04 -15.76 5.09
N PHE A 178 -14.60 -15.10 4.07
CA PHE A 178 -14.61 -13.63 3.96
C PHE A 178 -15.68 -13.00 4.86
N ASP A 179 -16.65 -13.78 5.33
CA ASP A 179 -17.73 -13.32 6.20
C ASP A 179 -17.37 -13.56 7.67
N TYR A 180 -17.07 -12.50 8.41
CA TYR A 180 -16.71 -12.56 9.82
C TYR A 180 -17.17 -11.30 10.56
N ASN A 181 -17.49 -11.41 11.85
CA ASN A 181 -17.91 -10.27 12.69
C ASN A 181 -19.06 -9.43 12.09
N GLY A 182 -19.99 -10.06 11.38
CA GLY A 182 -21.09 -9.37 10.68
C GLY A 182 -20.69 -8.59 9.43
N ARG A 183 -19.42 -8.66 9.02
CA ARG A 183 -18.82 -8.00 7.85
C ARG A 183 -18.63 -8.98 6.70
N HIS A 184 -18.33 -8.46 5.51
CA HIS A 184 -17.82 -9.22 4.36
C HIS A 184 -16.51 -8.58 3.90
N ASN A 185 -15.42 -9.35 3.89
CA ASN A 185 -14.08 -8.88 3.52
C ASN A 185 -13.68 -7.59 4.23
N GLY A 186 -14.01 -7.46 5.53
CA GLY A 186 -13.76 -6.25 6.33
C GLY A 186 -14.81 -5.14 6.20
N TYR A 187 -15.62 -5.12 5.14
CA TYR A 187 -16.68 -4.13 4.98
C TYR A 187 -17.89 -4.44 5.86
N THR A 188 -18.47 -3.41 6.47
CA THR A 188 -19.85 -3.48 6.95
C THR A 188 -20.83 -3.82 5.82
N ARG A 189 -22.06 -4.21 6.17
CA ARG A 189 -23.05 -4.71 5.21
C ARG A 189 -24.01 -3.65 4.68
N GLU A 190 -23.81 -2.36 4.97
CA GLU A 190 -24.65 -1.34 4.33
C GLU A 190 -24.48 -1.35 2.81
N PRO A 191 -25.58 -1.10 2.07
CA PRO A 191 -25.54 -1.06 0.61
C PRO A 191 -24.81 0.19 0.10
N CYS A 192 -24.62 0.26 -1.23
CA CYS A 192 -24.08 1.43 -1.93
C CYS A 192 -22.58 1.71 -1.71
N LYS A 193 -21.81 0.68 -1.38
CA LYS A 193 -20.34 0.75 -1.33
C LYS A 193 -19.75 0.67 -2.73
N THR A 194 -19.38 1.81 -3.30
CA THR A 194 -19.00 1.90 -4.72
C THR A 194 -17.78 2.79 -4.93
N ARG A 195 -17.10 2.58 -6.06
CA ARG A 195 -15.98 3.40 -6.52
C ARG A 195 -16.37 4.79 -7.09
N TYR A 196 -17.49 5.35 -6.67
CA TYR A 196 -17.98 6.63 -7.18
C TYR A 196 -17.11 7.82 -6.72
N PRO A 197 -16.88 8.85 -7.55
CA PRO A 197 -17.04 8.88 -9.01
C PRO A 197 -15.76 8.47 -9.76
N TRP A 198 -14.68 8.16 -9.04
CA TRP A 198 -13.34 7.92 -9.60
C TRP A 198 -13.17 6.49 -10.13
N THR A 199 -13.40 6.32 -11.44
CA THR A 199 -13.04 5.09 -12.17
C THR A 199 -11.88 5.36 -13.12
N PHE A 200 -11.18 4.31 -13.54
CA PHE A 200 -10.10 4.42 -14.53
C PHE A 200 -10.57 5.00 -15.89
N GLN A 201 -11.88 4.96 -16.18
CA GLN A 201 -12.48 5.52 -17.39
C GLN A 201 -13.22 6.85 -17.14
N GLY A 202 -13.09 7.44 -15.94
CA GLY A 202 -13.82 8.63 -15.54
C GLY A 202 -15.26 8.35 -15.08
N ALA A 203 -16.14 9.35 -15.15
CA ALA A 203 -17.53 9.19 -14.71
C ALA A 203 -18.35 8.32 -15.67
N ILE A 204 -19.05 7.32 -15.12
CA ILE A 204 -19.91 6.41 -15.91
C ILE A 204 -21.20 7.15 -16.34
N PRO A 205 -21.52 7.23 -17.65
CA PRO A 205 -22.72 7.91 -18.15
C PRO A 205 -24.01 7.31 -17.60
N GLY A 206 -24.98 8.17 -17.25
CA GLY A 206 -26.32 7.74 -16.82
C GLY A 206 -26.39 7.06 -15.44
N LYS A 207 -25.26 6.77 -14.78
CA LYS A 207 -25.21 6.06 -13.50
C LYS A 207 -25.20 7.02 -12.31
N LYS A 208 -26.04 6.76 -11.31
CA LYS A 208 -25.99 7.36 -9.97
C LYS A 208 -24.98 6.62 -9.08
N ARG A 209 -24.63 7.18 -7.91
CA ARG A 209 -23.64 6.62 -6.96
C ARG A 209 -23.78 5.11 -6.76
N CYS A 210 -24.94 4.64 -6.29
CA CYS A 210 -25.17 3.21 -6.00
C CYS A 210 -25.24 2.29 -7.22
N GLN A 211 -25.06 2.83 -8.44
CA GLN A 211 -25.00 2.06 -9.68
C GLN A 211 -23.57 1.96 -10.23
N TYR A 212 -22.59 2.54 -9.53
CA TYR A 212 -21.18 2.32 -9.80
C TYR A 212 -20.78 0.94 -9.32
N PRO A 213 -19.68 0.36 -9.84
CA PRO A 213 -19.22 -0.94 -9.41
C PRO A 213 -18.96 -0.99 -7.92
N ASP A 214 -19.43 -2.10 -7.35
CA ASP A 214 -19.27 -2.46 -5.94
C ASP A 214 -17.79 -2.66 -5.61
N VAL A 215 -17.39 -2.27 -4.39
CA VAL A 215 -16.01 -2.41 -3.89
C VAL A 215 -15.87 -3.45 -2.79
N THR A 216 -16.97 -4.03 -2.30
CA THR A 216 -16.97 -4.91 -1.11
C THR A 216 -16.20 -6.21 -1.31
N ARG A 217 -16.03 -6.60 -2.58
CA ARG A 217 -15.25 -7.77 -2.98
C ARG A 217 -13.75 -7.53 -2.97
N GLU A 218 -13.28 -6.31 -2.71
CA GLU A 218 -11.90 -5.89 -2.92
C GLU A 218 -11.42 -4.92 -1.83
N ASN A 219 -10.87 -5.46 -0.75
CA ASN A 219 -10.30 -4.66 0.34
C ASN A 219 -8.77 -4.69 0.32
N GLY A 220 -8.10 -3.89 1.14
CA GLY A 220 -6.65 -3.83 1.13
C GLY A 220 -6.04 -2.84 2.10
N PHE A 221 -4.70 -2.86 2.17
CA PHE A 221 -3.93 -1.97 3.03
C PHE A 221 -2.52 -1.80 2.46
N TYR A 222 -2.04 -0.56 2.34
CA TYR A 222 -0.68 -0.28 1.93
C TYR A 222 0.22 -0.37 3.15
N TYR A 223 0.89 -1.51 3.33
CA TYR A 223 1.82 -1.72 4.45
C TYR A 223 2.96 -0.71 4.40
N LEU A 224 3.59 -0.58 3.23
CA LEU A 224 4.65 0.40 2.98
C LEU A 224 4.82 0.53 1.47
N THR A 225 4.63 1.73 0.92
CA THR A 225 4.69 1.98 -0.53
C THR A 225 5.34 3.32 -0.77
N ILE A 226 6.09 3.46 -1.85
CA ILE A 226 6.71 4.73 -2.25
C ILE A 226 5.89 5.34 -3.39
N LEU A 227 5.50 6.60 -3.21
CA LEU A 227 4.91 7.44 -4.25
C LEU A 227 5.92 8.43 -4.80
N ASP A 228 5.63 8.97 -5.98
CA ASP A 228 6.49 9.81 -6.83
C ASP A 228 6.35 11.33 -6.62
N TYR A 229 5.75 11.74 -5.51
CA TYR A 229 5.54 13.15 -5.17
C TYR A 229 5.69 13.41 -3.67
N ALA A 230 5.93 14.67 -3.32
CA ALA A 230 6.42 15.07 -2.00
C ALA A 230 5.39 14.99 -0.86
N THR A 231 4.11 15.17 -1.18
CA THR A 231 3.04 15.30 -0.17
C THR A 231 1.84 14.41 -0.48
N PRO A 232 1.99 13.07 -0.45
CA PRO A 232 0.86 12.16 -0.57
C PRO A 232 -0.29 12.48 0.36
N ALA A 233 -1.50 12.26 -0.14
CA ALA A 233 -2.73 12.27 0.64
C ALA A 233 -3.72 11.30 0.02
N PRO A 234 -4.84 10.99 0.70
CA PRO A 234 -5.87 10.18 0.08
C PRO A 234 -6.47 10.88 -1.15
N HIS A 235 -6.59 10.17 -2.26
CA HIS A 235 -7.17 10.64 -3.53
C HIS A 235 -8.04 9.55 -4.15
N GLY A 236 -8.78 9.88 -5.21
CA GLY A 236 -9.47 8.90 -6.03
C GLY A 236 -8.51 7.80 -6.51
N ASN A 237 -8.94 6.54 -6.41
CA ASN A 237 -8.11 5.35 -6.65
C ASN A 237 -7.20 5.40 -7.91
N PRO A 238 -7.67 5.85 -9.10
CA PRO A 238 -6.83 5.93 -10.29
C PRO A 238 -5.62 6.86 -10.15
N GLY A 239 -5.76 8.00 -9.46
CA GLY A 239 -4.68 8.98 -9.31
C GLY A 239 -3.49 8.40 -8.55
N ILE A 240 -3.77 7.70 -7.44
CA ILE A 240 -2.75 6.96 -6.69
C ILE A 240 -2.10 5.87 -7.55
N HIS A 241 -2.87 5.19 -8.40
CA HIS A 241 -2.36 4.09 -9.22
C HIS A 241 -1.26 4.52 -10.19
N PHE A 242 -1.31 5.75 -10.68
CA PHE A 242 -0.34 6.35 -11.59
C PHE A 242 0.95 6.85 -10.90
N ARG A 243 0.94 6.94 -9.56
CA ARG A 243 1.96 7.62 -8.76
C ARG A 243 2.85 6.67 -7.93
N ARG A 244 2.63 5.36 -8.02
CA ARG A 244 3.38 4.36 -7.23
C ARG A 244 4.69 3.99 -7.92
N LYS A 245 5.79 4.03 -7.15
CA LYS A 245 7.12 3.55 -7.59
C LYS A 245 7.41 2.12 -7.18
N VAL A 246 7.11 1.77 -5.93
CA VAL A 246 7.27 0.41 -5.39
C VAL A 246 6.20 0.14 -4.34
N ILE A 247 5.68 -1.08 -4.29
CA ILE A 247 4.46 -1.41 -3.55
C ILE A 247 4.71 -2.62 -2.66
N MET A 248 4.47 -2.45 -1.36
CA MET A 248 4.11 -3.55 -0.47
C MET A 248 2.72 -3.30 0.12
N ASP A 249 1.73 -4.02 -0.40
CA ASP A 249 0.34 -3.93 0.00
C ASP A 249 -0.28 -5.30 0.23
N GLY A 250 -1.42 -5.29 0.90
CA GLY A 250 -2.39 -6.37 0.87
C GLY A 250 -3.51 -5.98 -0.09
N TYR A 251 -3.84 -6.87 -1.01
CA TYR A 251 -5.01 -6.73 -1.87
C TYR A 251 -5.83 -8.02 -1.79
N TYR A 252 -6.99 -7.92 -1.16
CA TYR A 252 -7.79 -9.05 -0.73
C TYR A 252 -9.08 -9.06 -1.54
N SER A 253 -9.06 -9.84 -2.62
CA SER A 253 -10.15 -9.83 -3.57
C SER A 253 -10.76 -11.22 -3.78
N ASP A 254 -12.03 -11.39 -3.44
CA ASP A 254 -12.78 -12.62 -3.74
C ASP A 254 -13.41 -12.61 -5.16
N ASP A 255 -13.16 -11.55 -5.93
CA ASP A 255 -13.58 -11.42 -7.33
C ASP A 255 -13.01 -12.55 -8.24
N ALA A 256 -13.89 -13.17 -9.01
CA ALA A 256 -13.58 -14.27 -9.92
C ALA A 256 -12.55 -13.90 -11.01
N ARG A 257 -12.34 -12.61 -11.28
CA ARG A 257 -11.28 -12.11 -12.17
C ARG A 257 -9.88 -12.50 -11.71
N TRP A 258 -9.70 -12.85 -10.43
CA TRP A 258 -8.43 -13.26 -9.84
C TRP A 258 -8.29 -14.78 -9.66
N LYS A 259 -9.20 -15.59 -10.21
CA LYS A 259 -9.18 -17.06 -10.03
C LYS A 259 -7.88 -17.73 -10.51
N ASN A 260 -7.19 -17.09 -11.44
CA ASN A 260 -5.92 -17.57 -12.03
C ASN A 260 -4.68 -16.86 -11.44
N ALA A 261 -4.86 -15.96 -10.47
CA ALA A 261 -3.77 -15.36 -9.72
C ALA A 261 -3.08 -16.40 -8.82
N ALA A 262 -1.86 -16.09 -8.41
CA ALA A 262 -1.03 -17.02 -7.66
C ALA A 262 -0.50 -16.43 -6.37
N THR A 263 -0.30 -17.29 -5.39
CA THR A 263 0.43 -16.99 -4.16
C THR A 263 1.65 -17.88 -4.07
N CYS A 264 2.79 -17.30 -3.70
CA CYS A 264 4.01 -18.04 -3.43
C CYS A 264 3.96 -18.68 -2.04
N ASN A 265 4.32 -19.96 -1.96
CA ASN A 265 4.74 -20.60 -0.71
C ASN A 265 6.28 -20.51 -0.61
N PRO A 266 6.84 -19.61 0.23
CA PRO A 266 8.29 -19.37 0.24
C PRO A 266 9.09 -20.56 0.80
N LYS A 267 8.46 -21.44 1.58
CA LYS A 267 9.10 -22.63 2.15
C LYS A 267 9.35 -23.68 1.07
N THR A 268 8.35 -23.95 0.24
CA THR A 268 8.44 -24.99 -0.81
C THR A 268 8.88 -24.43 -2.16
N ARG A 269 8.92 -23.10 -2.32
CA ARG A 269 9.13 -22.39 -3.59
C ARG A 269 8.13 -22.80 -4.68
N ARG A 270 6.90 -23.14 -4.27
CA ARG A 270 5.81 -23.48 -5.19
C ARG A 270 4.72 -22.43 -5.14
N MET A 271 4.15 -22.15 -6.31
CA MET A 271 2.96 -21.31 -6.45
C MET A 271 1.70 -22.15 -6.31
N TYR A 272 0.67 -21.61 -5.65
CA TYR A 272 -0.69 -22.14 -5.61
C TYR A 272 -1.67 -21.03 -6.01
N ARG A 273 -2.92 -21.37 -6.35
CA ARG A 273 -3.88 -20.34 -6.73
C ARG A 273 -4.20 -19.51 -5.49
N THR A 274 -4.34 -18.19 -5.66
CA THR A 274 -4.68 -17.29 -4.54
C THR A 274 -5.98 -17.71 -3.86
N PHE A 275 -6.94 -18.27 -4.62
CA PHE A 275 -8.21 -18.80 -4.10
C PHE A 275 -8.07 -20.00 -3.15
N ASP A 276 -6.97 -20.75 -3.25
CA ASP A 276 -6.67 -21.88 -2.37
C ASP A 276 -6.03 -21.41 -1.04
N GLY A 277 -5.74 -20.11 -0.89
CA GLY A 277 -5.18 -19.49 0.31
C GLY A 277 -6.18 -18.78 1.22
N THR A 278 -5.63 -17.94 2.10
CA THR A 278 -6.38 -17.12 3.07
C THR A 278 -6.72 -15.73 2.55
N PHE A 279 -6.16 -15.32 1.41
CA PHE A 279 -6.23 -13.96 0.89
C PHE A 279 -5.65 -12.90 1.81
N ASN A 280 -4.92 -13.25 2.87
CA ASN A 280 -4.18 -12.27 3.68
C ASN A 280 -2.78 -12.06 3.09
N GLY A 281 -2.73 -11.74 1.80
CA GLY A 281 -1.50 -11.65 1.03
C GLY A 281 -0.66 -10.41 1.32
N VAL A 282 0.64 -10.52 1.08
CA VAL A 282 1.54 -9.38 0.88
C VAL A 282 2.06 -9.45 -0.53
N ASN A 283 1.81 -8.42 -1.33
CA ASN A 283 2.42 -8.27 -2.64
C ASN A 283 3.74 -7.50 -2.49
N ALA A 284 4.73 -7.81 -3.32
CA ALA A 284 5.94 -7.00 -3.49
C ALA A 284 6.09 -6.68 -4.98
N LEU A 285 5.67 -5.49 -5.37
CA LEU A 285 5.48 -5.11 -6.77
C LEU A 285 6.35 -3.92 -7.17
N PHE A 286 6.87 -4.02 -8.39
CA PHE A 286 7.58 -2.97 -9.08
C PHE A 286 6.74 -2.52 -10.30
N PRO A 287 6.00 -1.40 -10.19
CA PRO A 287 5.40 -0.71 -11.34
C PRO A 287 6.40 -0.49 -12.48
N ARG A 288 6.04 -0.96 -13.67
CA ARG A 288 6.86 -0.86 -14.89
C ARG A 288 6.70 0.50 -15.54
N GLY A 289 7.79 1.24 -15.68
CA GLY A 289 7.79 2.50 -16.42
C GLY A 289 7.72 2.33 -17.94
N ASP A 290 7.98 1.12 -18.45
CA ASP A 290 7.98 0.83 -19.88
C ASP A 290 6.65 0.28 -20.40
N ARG A 291 5.68 -0.04 -19.52
CA ARG A 291 4.42 -0.68 -19.93
C ARG A 291 3.24 -0.25 -19.06
N PHE A 292 2.16 0.16 -19.71
CA PHE A 292 0.94 0.64 -19.06
C PHE A 292 -0.25 -0.27 -19.37
N ARG A 293 -1.22 -0.29 -18.46
CA ARG A 293 -2.45 -1.07 -18.56
C ARG A 293 -3.48 -0.33 -19.41
N GLU A 294 -3.26 -0.28 -20.72
CA GLU A 294 -4.10 0.48 -21.65
C GLU A 294 -5.58 0.02 -21.60
N ALA A 295 -5.84 -1.26 -21.86
CA ALA A 295 -7.20 -1.78 -21.95
C ALA A 295 -7.94 -1.78 -20.60
N ALA A 296 -7.25 -2.15 -19.52
CA ALA A 296 -7.88 -2.30 -18.21
C ALA A 296 -8.04 -0.97 -17.46
N ASN A 297 -7.00 -0.13 -17.50
CA ASN A 297 -6.88 1.04 -16.62
C ASN A 297 -6.63 2.34 -17.40
N ASN A 298 -6.89 2.35 -18.72
CA ASN A 298 -6.86 3.57 -19.52
C ASN A 298 -5.51 4.31 -19.49
N ASN A 299 -4.41 3.57 -19.38
CA ASN A 299 -3.05 4.10 -19.17
C ASN A 299 -2.85 4.91 -17.87
N ILE A 300 -3.79 4.86 -16.92
CA ILE A 300 -3.71 5.49 -15.59
C ILE A 300 -3.20 4.46 -14.56
N SER A 301 -2.37 3.53 -15.00
CA SER A 301 -1.71 2.51 -14.18
C SER A 301 -0.67 1.80 -15.03
N ASN A 302 0.42 1.42 -14.39
CA ASN A 302 1.48 0.60 -14.97
C ASN A 302 1.11 -0.88 -14.92
N GLU A 303 1.73 -1.67 -15.80
CA GLU A 303 1.89 -3.11 -15.55
C GLU A 303 2.84 -3.31 -14.37
N TYR A 304 2.75 -4.45 -13.69
CA TYR A 304 3.61 -4.74 -12.56
C TYR A 304 4.58 -5.88 -12.85
N TYR A 305 5.73 -5.79 -12.22
CA TYR A 305 6.66 -6.89 -12.09
C TYR A 305 6.72 -7.33 -10.62
N ALA A 306 6.51 -8.61 -10.36
CA ALA A 306 6.64 -9.21 -9.05
C ALA A 306 7.90 -10.06 -8.98
N LYS A 307 8.63 -9.96 -7.87
CA LYS A 307 9.75 -10.85 -7.53
C LYS A 307 9.40 -11.57 -6.25
N THR A 308 9.50 -12.90 -6.23
CA THR A 308 9.17 -13.73 -5.07
C THR A 308 10.17 -14.87 -4.90
N ALA A 309 10.12 -15.55 -3.75
CA ALA A 309 10.90 -16.77 -3.52
C ALA A 309 10.53 -17.94 -4.48
N CYS A 310 9.38 -17.84 -5.17
CA CYS A 310 8.90 -18.83 -6.14
C CYS A 310 9.26 -18.48 -7.59
N GLY A 311 9.92 -17.33 -7.82
CA GLY A 311 10.24 -16.80 -9.13
C GLY A 311 9.62 -15.43 -9.38
N ASN A 312 9.88 -14.91 -10.58
CA ASN A 312 9.45 -13.58 -10.99
C ASN A 312 8.30 -13.67 -12.00
N ALA A 313 7.43 -12.67 -11.99
CA ALA A 313 6.29 -12.59 -12.90
C ALA A 313 6.14 -11.17 -13.44
N SER A 314 6.00 -11.06 -14.76
CA SER A 314 5.52 -9.84 -15.42
C SER A 314 4.02 -10.01 -15.64
N MET A 315 3.21 -9.17 -15.02
CA MET A 315 1.74 -9.40 -14.91
C MET A 315 0.95 -9.17 -16.21
N ASP A 316 1.63 -8.69 -17.26
CA ASP A 316 1.16 -8.60 -18.64
C ASP A 316 1.19 -9.94 -19.39
N GLN A 317 1.68 -11.01 -18.75
CA GLN A 317 1.86 -12.32 -19.34
C GLN A 317 1.47 -13.44 -18.36
N ARG A 318 1.23 -14.63 -18.91
CA ARG A 318 1.12 -15.85 -18.11
C ARG A 318 2.48 -16.24 -17.53
N TYR A 319 2.47 -16.79 -16.32
CA TYR A 319 3.68 -17.15 -15.59
C TYR A 319 3.52 -18.45 -14.79
N GLY A 320 4.64 -18.88 -14.18
CA GLY A 320 4.74 -20.15 -13.47
C GLY A 320 4.85 -21.36 -14.39
N PRO A 321 4.98 -22.57 -13.83
CA PRO A 321 5.14 -23.80 -14.60
C PRO A 321 4.00 -23.99 -15.62
N GLY A 322 4.35 -24.12 -16.90
CA GLY A 322 3.39 -24.30 -18.00
C GLY A 322 2.48 -23.09 -18.27
N GLY A 323 2.80 -21.89 -17.77
CA GLY A 323 1.99 -20.69 -17.97
C GLY A 323 0.61 -20.78 -17.29
N LYS A 324 0.54 -21.48 -16.15
CA LYS A 324 -0.72 -21.77 -15.44
C LYS A 324 -1.38 -20.53 -14.80
N PHE A 325 -0.60 -19.52 -14.45
CA PHE A 325 -1.08 -18.36 -13.68
C PHE A 325 -1.06 -17.08 -14.50
N GLU A 326 -1.91 -16.12 -14.14
CA GLU A 326 -1.98 -14.78 -14.72
C GLU A 326 -2.45 -13.77 -13.67
N GLY A 327 -2.11 -12.49 -13.83
CA GLY A 327 -2.46 -11.45 -12.86
C GLY A 327 -1.49 -11.37 -11.68
N HIS A 328 -2.03 -11.14 -10.47
CA HIS A 328 -1.20 -10.89 -9.28
C HIS A 328 -0.44 -12.14 -8.81
N LEU A 329 0.84 -11.94 -8.49
CA LEU A 329 1.67 -12.88 -7.77
C LEU A 329 1.93 -12.34 -6.36
N THR A 330 1.26 -12.92 -5.37
CA THR A 330 1.44 -12.61 -3.95
C THR A 330 2.71 -13.27 -3.41
N SER A 331 3.51 -12.53 -2.64
CA SER A 331 4.83 -12.98 -2.15
C SER A 331 4.75 -13.93 -0.96
N ALA A 332 3.82 -13.69 -0.04
CA ALA A 332 3.55 -14.50 1.14
C ALA A 332 2.17 -14.16 1.72
N GLU A 333 1.68 -14.94 2.68
CA GLU A 333 0.47 -14.63 3.43
C GLU A 333 0.79 -14.37 4.90
N ILE A 334 0.30 -13.25 5.43
CA ILE A 334 0.29 -12.99 6.87
C ILE A 334 -0.80 -13.83 7.54
N ARG A 335 -0.70 -13.93 8.87
CA ARG A 335 -1.65 -14.58 9.76
C ARG A 335 -2.23 -13.57 10.74
N PRO A 336 -3.34 -12.89 10.40
CA PRO A 336 -3.96 -11.91 11.28
C PRO A 336 -4.32 -12.47 12.66
N GLU A 337 -4.64 -13.76 12.75
CA GLU A 337 -4.98 -14.46 13.99
C GLU A 337 -3.83 -14.53 15.02
N LEU A 338 -2.58 -14.27 14.61
CA LEU A 338 -1.44 -14.19 15.52
C LEU A 338 -1.25 -12.79 16.11
N LEU A 339 -1.90 -11.78 15.56
CA LEU A 339 -1.81 -10.41 16.02
C LEU A 339 -2.73 -10.21 17.25
N PRO A 340 -2.34 -9.37 18.24
CA PRO A 340 -1.13 -8.53 18.29
C PRO A 340 0.09 -9.19 18.96
N LYS A 341 0.01 -10.49 19.30
CA LYS A 341 1.11 -11.22 19.97
C LYS A 341 2.33 -11.40 19.06
N ALA A 342 2.09 -11.58 17.77
CA ALA A 342 3.10 -11.50 16.72
C ALA A 342 3.24 -10.09 16.16
N ALA A 343 4.25 -9.90 15.31
CA ALA A 343 4.47 -8.68 14.54
C ALA A 343 4.94 -9.02 13.12
N TYR A 344 4.62 -8.15 12.17
CA TYR A 344 5.22 -8.15 10.84
C TYR A 344 5.98 -6.85 10.64
N ARG A 345 7.20 -6.91 10.12
CA ARG A 345 7.98 -5.73 9.75
C ARG A 345 8.06 -5.65 8.24
N PHE A 346 7.83 -4.45 7.71
CA PHE A 346 7.97 -4.13 6.30
C PHE A 346 9.06 -3.07 6.17
N ALA A 347 9.95 -3.23 5.19
CA ALA A 347 10.98 -2.25 4.93
C ALA A 347 11.18 -2.01 3.42
N ILE A 348 11.44 -0.76 3.07
CA ILE A 348 11.87 -0.35 1.73
C ILE A 348 13.21 0.34 1.85
N GLU A 349 14.17 -0.10 1.05
CA GLU A 349 15.44 0.57 0.85
C GLU A 349 15.51 1.16 -0.55
N ARG A 350 16.09 2.35 -0.65
CA ARG A 350 16.63 2.89 -1.89
C ARG A 350 18.12 3.09 -1.71
N ASP A 351 18.91 2.45 -2.56
CA ASP A 351 20.35 2.63 -2.62
C ASP A 351 20.74 3.25 -3.97
N ARG A 352 22.01 3.12 -4.37
CA ARG A 352 22.52 3.66 -5.63
C ARG A 352 22.08 2.88 -6.86
N THR A 353 21.61 1.63 -6.68
CA THR A 353 21.31 0.72 -7.80
C THR A 353 19.81 0.55 -7.99
N GLY A 354 19.00 0.61 -6.94
CA GLY A 354 17.57 0.37 -7.06
C GLY A 354 16.81 0.40 -5.74
N TYR A 355 15.73 -0.38 -5.72
CA TYR A 355 14.88 -0.53 -4.54
C TYR A 355 14.91 -1.97 -4.03
N THR A 356 14.99 -2.12 -2.70
CA THR A 356 14.83 -3.40 -2.02
C THR A 356 13.56 -3.40 -1.18
N LEU A 357 12.69 -4.39 -1.39
CA LEU A 357 11.47 -4.60 -0.63
C LEU A 357 11.70 -5.80 0.31
N GLU A 358 11.46 -5.59 1.60
CA GLU A 358 11.67 -6.59 2.64
C GLU A 358 10.44 -6.74 3.52
N MET A 359 10.08 -7.98 3.84
CA MET A 359 9.01 -8.32 4.75
C MET A 359 9.45 -9.43 5.69
N SER A 360 9.20 -9.25 6.99
CA SER A 360 9.61 -10.17 8.04
C SER A 360 8.44 -10.48 8.97
N GLY A 361 8.24 -11.74 9.29
CA GLY A 361 7.22 -12.13 10.26
C GLY A 361 6.87 -13.62 10.17
N PRO A 362 5.87 -14.05 10.95
CA PRO A 362 5.46 -15.45 11.02
C PRO A 362 4.44 -15.78 9.92
N PHE A 363 4.86 -15.83 8.65
CA PHE A 363 4.00 -16.10 7.50
C PHE A 363 3.38 -17.51 7.50
N LEU A 364 2.18 -17.67 6.90
CA LEU A 364 1.34 -18.87 6.94
C LEU A 364 2.10 -20.17 6.62
N HIS A 365 2.90 -20.19 5.56
CA HIS A 365 3.57 -21.40 5.08
C HIS A 365 5.05 -21.52 5.44
N SER A 366 5.68 -20.46 5.92
CA SER A 366 7.12 -20.43 6.20
C SER A 366 7.48 -20.15 7.64
N GLY A 367 6.50 -19.92 8.53
CA GLY A 367 6.77 -19.51 9.89
C GLY A 367 7.54 -18.19 9.93
N GLN A 368 8.33 -17.99 10.98
CA GLN A 368 9.16 -16.80 11.13
C GLN A 368 10.22 -16.75 10.02
N ARG A 369 10.13 -15.74 9.15
CA ARG A 369 11.06 -15.58 8.02
C ARG A 369 11.18 -14.13 7.61
N THR A 370 12.33 -13.78 7.01
CA THR A 370 12.52 -12.55 6.23
C THR A 370 12.57 -12.90 4.75
N LEU A 371 11.77 -12.20 3.95
CA LEU A 371 11.75 -12.26 2.50
C LEU A 371 12.21 -10.91 1.98
N ARG A 372 13.16 -10.92 1.04
CA ARG A 372 13.81 -9.72 0.52
C ARG A 372 13.98 -9.83 -0.98
N VAL A 373 13.59 -8.80 -1.73
CA VAL A 373 13.72 -8.76 -3.19
C VAL A 373 14.23 -7.39 -3.64
N HIS A 374 15.23 -7.38 -4.51
CA HIS A 374 15.80 -6.17 -5.09
C HIS A 374 15.42 -6.06 -6.57
N HIS A 375 15.24 -4.84 -7.05
CA HIS A 375 15.13 -4.53 -8.48
C HIS A 375 15.92 -3.26 -8.75
N ASP A 376 16.89 -3.36 -9.66
CA ASP A 376 17.67 -2.20 -10.12
C ASP A 376 16.73 -1.15 -10.73
N PHE A 377 17.11 0.12 -10.76
CA PHE A 377 16.27 1.17 -11.35
C PHE A 377 15.82 0.81 -12.79
N VAL A 378 16.69 0.13 -13.54
CA VAL A 378 16.36 -0.52 -14.80
C VAL A 378 16.98 -1.92 -14.81
N GLU A 379 16.16 -2.97 -14.76
CA GLU A 379 16.61 -4.37 -14.77
C GLU A 379 16.14 -5.04 -16.07
N ASN A 380 17.07 -5.57 -16.88
CA ASN A 380 16.75 -6.27 -18.14
C ASN A 380 15.83 -5.44 -19.07
N GLY A 381 16.09 -4.12 -19.17
CA GLY A 381 15.29 -3.19 -19.97
C GLY A 381 13.95 -2.76 -19.36
N ARG A 382 13.61 -3.22 -18.14
CA ARG A 382 12.39 -2.84 -17.43
C ARG A 382 12.72 -1.77 -16.38
N PRO A 383 12.31 -0.51 -16.58
CA PRO A 383 12.47 0.52 -15.57
C PRO A 383 11.41 0.40 -14.48
N ILE A 384 11.78 0.74 -13.26
CA ILE A 384 10.81 1.10 -12.21
C ILE A 384 10.24 2.47 -12.57
N TRP A 385 8.91 2.61 -12.57
CA TRP A 385 8.25 3.87 -12.91
C TRP A 385 8.75 5.02 -12.03
N HIS A 386 9.15 6.12 -12.68
CA HIS A 386 9.60 7.35 -12.01
C HIS A 386 10.71 7.15 -10.97
N TYR A 387 11.64 6.22 -11.17
CA TYR A 387 12.67 5.94 -10.16
C TYR A 387 13.59 7.15 -9.84
N ASN A 388 13.68 8.14 -10.74
CA ASN A 388 14.55 9.32 -10.60
C ASN A 388 13.99 10.31 -9.58
N GLN A 389 14.76 10.58 -8.52
CA GLN A 389 14.48 11.64 -7.56
C GLN A 389 15.04 12.99 -8.00
N THR A 390 16.03 13.00 -8.89
CA THR A 390 16.64 14.22 -9.42
C THR A 390 16.70 14.19 -10.94
N PRO A 391 16.80 15.37 -11.61
CA PRO A 391 16.87 15.47 -13.07
C PRO A 391 17.99 14.64 -13.73
N GLY A 392 19.11 14.43 -13.01
CA GLY A 392 20.28 13.75 -13.54
C GLY A 392 20.25 12.22 -13.44
N GLU A 393 19.30 11.62 -12.72
CA GLU A 393 19.24 10.16 -12.54
C GLU A 393 18.59 9.43 -13.73
N TYR A 394 18.00 10.17 -14.67
CA TYR A 394 17.25 9.62 -15.79
C TYR A 394 17.50 10.40 -17.09
N ASP A 395 17.67 9.66 -18.17
CA ASP A 395 18.10 10.16 -19.49
C ASP A 395 16.94 10.47 -20.44
N GLY A 396 15.69 10.16 -20.08
CA GLY A 396 14.52 10.35 -20.94
C GLY A 396 14.15 9.14 -21.80
N ARG A 397 14.88 8.02 -21.75
CA ARG A 397 14.72 6.92 -22.72
C ARG A 397 13.38 6.19 -22.69
N PHE A 398 12.57 6.39 -21.64
CA PHE A 398 11.26 5.75 -21.48
C PHE A 398 10.10 6.75 -21.62
N ASP A 399 10.40 8.01 -21.95
CA ASP A 399 9.40 9.04 -22.18
C ASP A 399 8.48 8.61 -23.32
N ARG A 400 7.20 8.96 -23.17
CA ARG A 400 6.17 8.57 -24.11
C ARG A 400 4.93 9.42 -23.93
N ARG A 401 4.16 9.43 -25.02
CA ARG A 401 2.79 9.90 -25.02
C ARG A 401 1.85 8.82 -24.48
N LEU A 402 1.02 9.16 -23.51
CA LEU A 402 -0.08 8.32 -23.01
C LEU A 402 -1.42 8.93 -23.38
N VAL A 403 -2.30 8.12 -23.97
CA VAL A 403 -3.65 8.53 -24.37
C VAL A 403 -4.65 7.91 -23.42
N HIS A 404 -5.52 8.75 -22.87
CA HIS A 404 -6.57 8.38 -21.91
C HIS A 404 -7.92 8.71 -22.54
N LYS A 405 -8.74 7.68 -22.75
CA LYS A 405 -10.04 7.80 -23.41
C LYS A 405 -11.16 7.65 -22.39
N GLY A 406 -12.20 8.44 -22.53
CA GLY A 406 -13.39 8.28 -21.72
C GLY A 406 -14.66 8.64 -22.47
N PRO A 407 -15.81 8.59 -21.78
CA PRO A 407 -17.13 8.69 -22.40
C PRO A 407 -17.46 10.01 -23.10
N ALA A 408 -16.63 11.05 -22.94
CA ALA A 408 -16.87 12.37 -23.52
C ALA A 408 -15.67 12.94 -24.28
N GLY A 409 -14.52 12.27 -24.27
CA GLY A 409 -13.32 12.82 -24.88
C GLY A 409 -12.05 12.05 -24.55
N THR A 410 -10.95 12.67 -24.90
CA THR A 410 -9.60 12.15 -24.71
C THR A 410 -8.75 13.17 -23.95
N TYR A 411 -7.90 12.68 -23.05
CA TYR A 411 -6.80 13.44 -22.46
C TYR A 411 -5.49 12.78 -22.90
N THR A 412 -4.48 13.59 -23.16
CA THR A 412 -3.17 13.09 -23.59
C THR A 412 -2.09 13.66 -22.68
N THR A 413 -1.33 12.76 -22.07
CA THR A 413 -0.09 13.11 -21.39
C THR A 413 1.01 13.04 -22.44
N GLU A 414 1.42 14.18 -23.01
CA GLU A 414 2.38 14.22 -24.13
C GLU A 414 3.75 13.67 -23.74
N HIS A 415 4.22 14.05 -22.55
CA HIS A 415 5.46 13.59 -21.96
C HIS A 415 5.17 12.99 -20.59
N ALA A 416 4.92 11.68 -20.56
CA ALA A 416 4.62 10.99 -19.31
C ALA A 416 5.84 10.89 -18.39
N TRP A 417 7.05 10.83 -18.95
CA TRP A 417 8.28 10.75 -18.18
C TRP A 417 9.45 11.43 -18.94
N PRO A 418 9.45 12.78 -19.03
CA PRO A 418 10.42 13.50 -19.83
C PRO A 418 11.83 13.47 -19.21
N LYS A 419 12.84 13.64 -20.07
CA LYS A 419 14.22 13.92 -19.62
C LYS A 419 14.25 15.17 -18.74
N GLY A 420 15.07 15.15 -17.68
CA GLY A 420 15.19 16.28 -16.76
C GLY A 420 14.06 16.42 -15.75
N SER A 421 13.10 15.49 -15.74
CA SER A 421 12.09 15.37 -14.69
C SER A 421 12.70 14.92 -13.35
N ALA A 422 11.98 15.13 -12.26
CA ALA A 422 12.37 14.68 -10.94
C ALA A 422 11.12 14.31 -10.14
N TYR A 423 11.16 13.17 -9.47
CA TYR A 423 10.04 12.64 -8.70
C TYR A 423 10.53 12.31 -7.30
N PRO A 424 10.29 13.15 -6.29
CA PRO A 424 10.73 12.86 -4.93
C PRO A 424 10.04 11.61 -4.37
N ASP A 425 10.74 10.85 -3.53
CA ASP A 425 10.14 9.70 -2.86
C ASP A 425 9.43 10.12 -1.58
N SER A 426 8.20 9.66 -1.41
CA SER A 426 7.48 9.74 -0.14
C SER A 426 6.81 8.40 0.13
N PHE A 427 7.06 7.82 1.31
CA PHE A 427 6.34 6.62 1.68
C PHE A 427 4.90 6.93 2.10
N ILE A 428 4.03 5.93 1.97
CA ILE A 428 2.70 5.88 2.56
C ILE A 428 2.53 4.57 3.35
N ILE A 429 1.79 4.66 4.45
CA ILE A 429 1.31 3.55 5.28
C ILE A 429 -0.18 3.81 5.55
N GLY A 430 -1.10 2.95 5.09
CA GLY A 430 -2.54 3.17 5.25
C GLY A 430 -3.40 2.87 4.02
N ASP A 431 -4.55 3.52 3.91
CA ASP A 431 -5.35 3.59 2.69
C ASP A 431 -5.20 4.97 2.02
N PRO A 432 -4.65 5.04 0.80
CA PRO A 432 -4.60 6.26 0.01
C PRO A 432 -5.85 6.51 -0.86
N HIS A 433 -6.89 5.67 -0.81
CA HIS A 433 -8.01 5.70 -1.76
C HIS A 433 -9.31 6.24 -1.17
N LEU A 434 -9.85 7.33 -1.72
CA LEU A 434 -11.13 7.93 -1.28
C LEU A 434 -12.40 7.11 -1.58
N ASN A 435 -12.28 5.92 -2.13
CA ASN A 435 -13.42 5.16 -2.65
C ASN A 435 -13.21 3.65 -2.70
N TYR A 436 -12.37 3.09 -1.82
CA TYR A 436 -12.07 1.66 -1.81
C TYR A 436 -12.11 1.02 -0.43
N TYR A 437 -11.21 1.29 0.51
CA TYR A 437 -11.01 0.37 1.65
C TYR A 437 -11.72 0.77 2.93
N GLU A 438 -12.02 -0.24 3.75
CA GLU A 438 -12.63 -0.06 5.05
C GLU A 438 -11.97 -1.00 6.04
N GLY A 439 -11.64 -0.50 7.22
CA GLY A 439 -11.01 -1.33 8.24
C GLY A 439 -10.23 -0.59 9.29
N GLU A 440 -9.36 -1.33 9.96
CA GLU A 440 -8.41 -0.79 10.91
C GLU A 440 -7.06 -1.50 10.88
N ALA A 441 -6.01 -0.79 11.27
CA ALA A 441 -4.68 -1.33 11.42
C ALA A 441 -3.96 -0.73 12.63
N TYR A 442 -3.02 -1.48 13.20
CA TYR A 442 -2.24 -1.08 14.36
C TYR A 442 -0.76 -1.08 14.00
N VAL A 443 -0.15 0.11 14.03
CA VAL A 443 1.26 0.34 13.70
C VAL A 443 2.02 0.62 14.99
N ASP A 444 3.06 -0.17 15.26
CA ASP A 444 3.88 -0.10 16.46
C ASP A 444 4.97 0.95 16.35
N ASP A 445 5.70 0.93 15.24
CA ASP A 445 6.75 1.90 15.03
C ASP A 445 7.01 2.14 13.55
N ILE A 446 7.58 3.33 13.27
CA ILE A 446 8.09 3.72 11.96
C ILE A 446 9.51 4.26 12.18
N ARG A 447 10.46 3.80 11.36
CA ARG A 447 11.88 4.18 11.45
C ARG A 447 12.41 4.62 10.09
N LEU A 448 13.28 5.62 10.10
CA LEU A 448 14.01 6.10 8.94
C LEU A 448 15.50 6.02 9.22
N TYR A 449 16.23 5.42 8.29
CA TYR A 449 17.68 5.32 8.29
C TYR A 449 18.26 5.88 6.99
N VAL A 450 19.51 6.33 7.06
CA VAL A 450 20.32 6.79 5.91
C VAL A 450 21.68 6.11 5.95
N PRO A 451 22.45 6.05 4.86
CA PRO A 451 23.80 5.50 4.87
C PRO A 451 24.71 6.27 5.84
N GLY A 452 25.62 5.57 6.52
CA GLY A 452 26.62 6.20 7.37
C GLY A 452 27.49 7.18 6.58
N GLY A 453 27.54 8.44 7.01
CA GLY A 453 28.32 9.51 6.36
C GLY A 453 27.49 10.47 5.50
N GLU A 454 26.23 10.16 5.21
CA GLU A 454 25.26 11.11 4.64
C GLU A 454 24.65 11.90 5.81
N LYS A 455 24.99 13.19 5.95
CA LYS A 455 24.43 14.11 6.98
C LYS A 455 23.39 15.05 6.39
#